data_AF-A0A960WM64-F1
#
_entry.id   AF-A0A960WM64-F1
#
_cell.length_a   1.000
_cell.length_b   1.000
_cell.length_c   1.000
_cell.angle_alpha   90.00
_cell.angle_beta   90.00
_cell.angle_gamma   90.00
#
_symmetry.space_group_name_H-M   'P 1'
#
loop_
_entity.id
_entity.type
_entity.pdbx_description
1 polymer ?
#
loop_
_entity_poly.entity_id
_entity_poly.type
_entity_poly.pdbx_seq_one_letter_code
_entity_poly.pdbx_strand_id
1 'polypeptide(L)'
;MQKILSYSKWSFLFYLLFTLTNCSNKNLTGDIIKTKTPVFQLTSGGTISTFEYDEYAPTLVLLSNSKLALLYAYNGTCSGCTEGTHNIMLAISSSEFNVNAGNIPTFEEPQPLEIEGMVINSTDRIQFVATANGMGLQIYLNTPDLNSSKICNLSYTDVTVALTTSSCNPINNTDYEDFIVGGISADGNEIMAYDPNNSQGYVFNPSESASGMASEVEQMYSAIGALNIPETATGIANSWMPVFDTGILGAGSPSGIIGVTVSLALSLAENGLFGTAIAGFYSGDDAADFATFSANDGFSDDIYAITSHSLLDLWVLATETPDFDQANLPDFVEPPISCPNGYVLVLPNPTVGTSAPFCVAKFEMKDIGGAVSDAANTPWNQVTQLQAITECQNVGSGYHLITNAEWMTIARSIEANNVNWQGGFVGDGSLNTGHSDNTPASALAASSDDDPCSGTGQTCDTITWDLQKRTHELLSGEVIWDFSGNVEEWIDWQVSQSEKAYNSSDGAALGSIREWNIIDTETSLMPFSAFLPINNSLTSTAGIGTYLAGTQDPGAGTRGGAWNSSVNAGIYTLSLASSSSMGLTTRGFRCAYSLQ
;
A
#
# COMPACT_ATOMS: atom_id res chain seq x y z
N MET A 1 -43.50 -9.21 38.85
CA MET A 1 -42.66 -8.39 37.94
C MET A 1 -41.32 -9.12 37.76
N GLN A 2 -41.40 -10.28 37.11
CA GLN A 2 -40.31 -11.21 36.79
C GLN A 2 -40.76 -11.92 35.51
N LYS A 3 -39.81 -12.19 34.61
CA LYS A 3 -39.94 -12.64 33.20
C LYS A 3 -39.94 -11.50 32.19
N ILE A 4 -38.77 -11.25 31.60
CA ILE A 4 -38.47 -11.26 30.16
C ILE A 4 -36.94 -11.11 30.08
N LEU A 5 -36.23 -12.20 29.77
CA LEU A 5 -34.85 -12.25 29.28
C LEU A 5 -34.53 -13.71 28.96
N SER A 6 -35.09 -14.22 27.84
CA SER A 6 -34.67 -15.49 27.24
C SER A 6 -35.21 -15.65 25.81
N TYR A 7 -35.02 -14.68 24.93
CA TYR A 7 -35.27 -14.85 23.48
C TYR A 7 -34.34 -13.93 22.69
N SER A 8 -33.07 -14.29 22.56
CA SER A 8 -32.21 -13.77 21.47
C SER A 8 -31.02 -14.66 21.07
N LYS A 9 -30.82 -15.81 21.73
CA LYS A 9 -29.66 -16.69 21.47
C LYS A 9 -29.96 -17.97 20.66
N TRP A 10 -31.17 -18.11 20.14
CA TRP A 10 -31.59 -19.33 19.41
C TRP A 10 -32.02 -19.10 17.96
N SER A 11 -31.86 -17.86 17.45
CA SER A 11 -32.17 -17.53 16.04
C SER A 11 -30.94 -17.39 15.15
N PHE A 12 -29.73 -17.27 15.71
CA PHE A 12 -28.48 -17.18 14.93
C PHE A 12 -27.90 -18.55 14.56
N LEU A 13 -28.24 -19.62 15.29
CA LEU A 13 -27.65 -20.95 15.09
C LEU A 13 -28.38 -21.82 14.05
N PHE A 14 -29.49 -21.34 13.47
CA PHE A 14 -30.33 -22.13 12.55
C PHE A 14 -30.27 -21.68 11.09
N TYR A 15 -29.59 -20.57 10.79
CA TYR A 15 -29.42 -20.07 9.42
C TYR A 15 -28.10 -20.50 8.76
N LEU A 16 -27.14 -21.05 9.52
CA LEU A 16 -25.83 -21.48 9.01
C LEU A 16 -25.78 -22.99 8.66
N LEU A 17 -26.92 -23.64 8.40
CA LEU A 17 -26.99 -25.08 8.17
C LEU A 17 -27.62 -25.51 6.83
N PHE A 18 -27.74 -24.59 5.87
CA PHE A 18 -28.13 -24.92 4.51
C PHE A 18 -27.20 -24.22 3.51
N THR A 19 -26.08 -24.91 3.21
CA THR A 19 -25.50 -25.20 1.87
C THR A 19 -24.01 -25.59 1.98
N LEU A 20 -23.66 -26.51 2.89
CA LEU A 20 -22.38 -27.22 2.82
C LEU A 20 -22.55 -28.49 1.98
N THR A 21 -22.68 -28.32 0.67
CA THR A 21 -22.49 -29.41 -0.29
C THR A 21 -21.56 -28.90 -1.39
N ASN A 22 -20.28 -28.70 -1.04
CA ASN A 22 -19.08 -28.86 -1.89
C ASN A 22 -17.79 -28.17 -1.39
N CYS A 23 -17.71 -27.71 -0.13
CA CYS A 23 -16.42 -27.37 0.45
C CYS A 23 -15.63 -28.66 0.75
N SER A 24 -14.86 -29.11 -0.23
CA SER A 24 -13.66 -29.91 0.05
C SER A 24 -12.81 -29.12 1.05
N ASN A 25 -12.28 -29.77 2.08
CA ASN A 25 -11.25 -29.23 2.98
C ASN A 25 -10.01 -28.82 2.16
N LYS A 26 -10.05 -27.67 1.49
CA LYS A 26 -8.87 -27.03 0.92
C LYS A 26 -8.10 -26.45 2.09
N ASN A 27 -6.82 -26.80 2.17
CA ASN A 27 -5.92 -26.16 3.11
C ASN A 27 -5.64 -24.75 2.57
N LEU A 28 -6.32 -23.73 3.10
CA LEU A 28 -6.23 -22.33 2.66
C LEU A 28 -4.91 -21.65 3.07
N THR A 29 -4.01 -22.38 3.74
CA THR A 29 -2.72 -21.88 4.26
C THR A 29 -1.57 -21.96 3.26
N GLY A 30 -1.84 -22.07 1.95
CA GLY A 30 -0.81 -22.07 0.91
C GLY A 30 -0.56 -20.67 0.35
N ASP A 31 0.62 -20.43 -0.23
CA ASP A 31 0.98 -19.14 -0.81
C ASP A 31 -0.10 -18.67 -1.80
N ILE A 32 -0.63 -17.47 -1.57
CA ILE A 32 -1.66 -16.85 -2.42
C ILE A 32 -1.03 -16.54 -3.78
N ILE A 33 0.22 -16.07 -3.78
CA ILE A 33 1.02 -15.84 -4.99
C ILE A 33 2.10 -16.91 -5.06
N LYS A 34 1.95 -17.84 -6.02
CA LYS A 34 2.86 -18.99 -6.15
C LYS A 34 4.13 -18.69 -6.94
N THR A 35 4.08 -17.73 -7.87
CA THR A 35 5.22 -17.36 -8.73
C THR A 35 5.09 -15.92 -9.23
N LYS A 36 6.22 -15.20 -9.33
CA LYS A 36 6.37 -13.90 -10.03
C LYS A 36 6.31 -14.02 -11.56
N THR A 37 5.53 -14.95 -12.11
CA THR A 37 5.43 -15.15 -13.56
C THR A 37 4.12 -14.55 -14.06
N PRO A 38 4.16 -13.55 -14.97
CA PRO A 38 2.94 -12.97 -15.51
C PRO A 38 2.06 -14.04 -16.16
N VAL A 39 0.77 -14.00 -15.81
CA VAL A 39 -0.15 -15.11 -16.08
C VAL A 39 -0.78 -15.00 -17.47
N PHE A 40 -0.85 -13.79 -18.03
CA PHE A 40 -1.50 -13.53 -19.30
C PHE A 40 -0.53 -13.66 -20.47
N GLN A 41 -0.82 -14.60 -21.37
CA GLN A 41 0.05 -15.02 -22.46
C GLN A 41 -0.55 -14.67 -23.81
N LEU A 42 0.29 -14.29 -24.77
CA LEU A 42 -0.12 -13.99 -26.15
C LEU A 42 -0.18 -15.25 -27.03
N THR A 43 -1.02 -15.23 -28.06
CA THR A 43 -1.07 -16.29 -29.10
C THR A 43 0.21 -16.37 -29.92
N SER A 44 0.90 -15.23 -30.07
CA SER A 44 2.23 -15.11 -30.69
C SER A 44 3.36 -15.72 -29.83
N GLY A 45 3.08 -15.98 -28.55
CA GLY A 45 4.04 -16.41 -27.53
C GLY A 45 4.62 -15.23 -26.74
N GLY A 46 4.91 -15.45 -25.46
CA GLY A 46 5.33 -14.39 -24.54
C GLY A 46 4.19 -13.88 -23.66
N THR A 47 4.54 -13.05 -22.68
CA THR A 47 3.61 -12.43 -21.72
C THR A 47 3.09 -11.10 -22.25
N ILE A 48 1.88 -10.72 -21.84
CA ILE A 48 1.37 -9.36 -22.04
C ILE A 48 2.23 -8.36 -21.24
N SER A 49 2.57 -8.71 -20.00
CA SER A 49 3.44 -7.87 -19.18
C SER A 49 4.88 -7.87 -19.67
N THR A 50 5.48 -6.68 -19.67
CA THR A 50 6.86 -6.45 -20.10
C THR A 50 7.59 -5.55 -19.13
N PHE A 51 8.92 -5.68 -19.05
CA PHE A 51 9.74 -4.85 -18.16
C PHE A 51 9.89 -3.39 -18.61
N GLU A 52 9.43 -3.04 -19.81
CA GLU A 52 9.70 -1.75 -20.45
C GLU A 52 8.63 -0.70 -20.14
N TYR A 53 7.41 -1.14 -19.82
CA TYR A 53 6.23 -0.30 -19.67
C TYR A 53 5.39 -0.79 -18.49
N ASP A 54 4.57 0.11 -17.96
CA ASP A 54 3.62 -0.21 -16.91
C ASP A 54 2.34 -0.78 -17.51
N GLU A 55 2.00 -2.01 -17.11
CA GLU A 55 0.69 -2.61 -17.29
C GLU A 55 -0.03 -2.71 -15.94
N TYR A 56 -1.17 -2.03 -15.80
CA TYR A 56 -1.85 -1.92 -14.51
C TYR A 56 -3.37 -1.88 -14.60
N ALA A 57 -4.05 -1.90 -13.45
CA ALA A 57 -5.51 -1.96 -13.36
C ALA A 57 -6.14 -3.08 -14.22
N PRO A 58 -5.66 -4.34 -14.11
CA PRO A 58 -6.17 -5.42 -14.94
C PRO A 58 -7.60 -5.77 -14.56
N THR A 59 -8.51 -5.67 -15.52
CA THR A 59 -9.91 -6.08 -15.40
C THR A 59 -10.20 -7.17 -16.42
N LEU A 60 -10.58 -8.35 -15.95
CA LEU A 60 -10.95 -9.47 -16.80
C LEU A 60 -12.47 -9.61 -16.84
N VAL A 61 -13.04 -9.71 -18.04
CA VAL A 61 -14.50 -9.76 -18.24
C VAL A 61 -14.87 -10.98 -19.09
N LEU A 62 -15.86 -11.76 -18.65
CA LEU A 62 -16.42 -12.87 -19.43
C LEU A 62 -17.54 -12.35 -20.35
N LEU A 63 -17.33 -12.42 -21.66
CA LEU A 63 -18.30 -11.98 -22.66
C LEU A 63 -19.37 -13.06 -22.90
N SER A 64 -20.52 -12.67 -23.48
CA SER A 64 -21.64 -13.59 -23.75
C SER A 64 -21.34 -14.69 -24.78
N ASN A 65 -20.21 -14.62 -25.49
CA ASN A 65 -19.69 -15.65 -26.39
C ASN A 65 -18.66 -16.56 -25.69
N SER A 66 -18.60 -16.52 -24.35
CA SER A 66 -17.66 -17.26 -23.52
C SER A 66 -16.19 -16.91 -23.72
N LYS A 67 -15.84 -15.84 -24.45
CA LYS A 67 -14.46 -15.33 -24.51
C LYS A 67 -14.17 -14.38 -23.36
N LEU A 68 -12.89 -14.27 -23.00
CA LEU A 68 -12.42 -13.28 -22.05
C LEU A 68 -11.98 -12.01 -22.78
N ALA A 69 -12.37 -10.87 -22.23
CA ALA A 69 -11.84 -9.57 -22.54
C ALA A 69 -10.94 -9.15 -21.37
N LEU A 70 -9.63 -9.05 -21.61
CA LEU A 70 -8.67 -8.51 -20.65
C LEU A 70 -8.44 -7.04 -20.97
N LEU A 71 -8.85 -6.17 -20.05
CA LEU A 71 -8.57 -4.75 -20.08
C LEU A 71 -7.43 -4.45 -19.11
N TYR A 72 -6.57 -3.52 -19.46
CA TYR A 72 -5.54 -2.99 -18.57
C TYR A 72 -5.12 -1.60 -19.05
N ALA A 73 -4.65 -0.77 -18.12
CA ALA A 73 -4.03 0.51 -18.44
C ALA A 73 -2.55 0.30 -18.80
N TYR A 74 -2.04 1.11 -19.73
CA TYR A 74 -0.74 0.96 -20.36
C TYR A 74 -0.10 2.31 -20.65
N ASN A 75 1.20 2.48 -20.38
CA ASN A 75 1.92 3.75 -20.61
C ASN A 75 2.94 3.72 -21.78
N GLY A 76 2.99 2.62 -22.52
CA GLY A 76 3.94 2.46 -23.62
C GLY A 76 3.41 2.91 -24.98
N THR A 77 4.06 2.40 -26.04
CA THR A 77 3.76 2.79 -27.41
C THR A 77 2.76 1.84 -28.07
N CYS A 78 1.84 2.39 -28.84
CA CYS A 78 0.81 1.64 -29.58
C CYS A 78 0.36 2.43 -30.82
N SER A 79 -0.52 1.86 -31.64
CA SER A 79 -1.13 2.60 -32.77
C SER A 79 -2.00 3.75 -32.27
N GLY A 80 -1.45 4.97 -32.28
CA GLY A 80 -2.13 6.19 -31.81
C GLY A 80 -1.73 6.64 -30.40
N CYS A 81 -1.09 5.77 -29.61
CA CYS A 81 -0.59 6.13 -28.28
C CYS A 81 0.57 7.12 -28.36
N THR A 82 0.58 8.11 -27.48
CA THR A 82 1.71 8.99 -27.25
C THR A 82 2.59 8.40 -26.14
N GLU A 83 3.89 8.30 -26.38
CA GLU A 83 4.84 7.80 -25.37
C GLU A 83 4.74 8.59 -24.06
N GLY A 84 4.69 7.89 -22.92
CA GLY A 84 4.54 8.49 -21.60
C GLY A 84 3.12 8.91 -21.24
N THR A 85 2.13 8.65 -22.09
CA THR A 85 0.70 8.83 -21.77
C THR A 85 0.03 7.49 -21.51
N HIS A 86 -1.02 7.52 -20.69
CA HIS A 86 -1.75 6.33 -20.27
C HIS A 86 -2.97 6.07 -21.15
N ASN A 87 -3.14 4.81 -21.55
CA ASN A 87 -4.20 4.34 -22.43
C ASN A 87 -4.83 3.05 -21.87
N ILE A 88 -6.07 2.74 -22.26
CA ILE A 88 -6.70 1.45 -21.94
C ILE A 88 -6.52 0.52 -23.13
N MET A 89 -5.86 -0.61 -22.88
CA MET A 89 -5.65 -1.68 -23.84
C MET A 89 -6.68 -2.78 -23.64
N LEU A 90 -7.09 -3.42 -24.73
CA LEU A 90 -7.96 -4.58 -24.73
C LEU A 90 -7.32 -5.74 -25.48
N ALA A 91 -7.29 -6.90 -24.85
CA ALA A 91 -6.92 -8.17 -25.46
C ALA A 91 -8.09 -9.17 -25.35
N ILE A 92 -8.41 -9.85 -26.46
CA ILE A 92 -9.49 -10.85 -26.50
C ILE A 92 -8.89 -12.26 -26.49
N SER A 93 -9.46 -13.17 -25.70
CA SER A 93 -8.99 -14.55 -25.66
C SER A 93 -9.15 -15.27 -27.01
N SER A 94 -8.14 -16.06 -27.35
CA SER A 94 -8.10 -16.81 -28.61
C SER A 94 -9.17 -17.90 -28.66
N SER A 95 -9.46 -18.52 -27.51
CA SER A 95 -10.50 -19.53 -27.29
C SER A 95 -11.52 -19.11 -26.24
N GLU A 96 -12.63 -19.84 -26.20
CA GLU A 96 -13.61 -19.75 -25.10
C GLU A 96 -12.96 -20.14 -23.77
N PHE A 97 -13.36 -19.46 -22.69
CA PHE A 97 -13.02 -19.79 -21.32
C PHE A 97 -13.88 -20.94 -20.83
N ASN A 98 -13.24 -21.95 -20.25
CA ASN A 98 -13.91 -23.07 -19.63
C ASN A 98 -13.79 -22.95 -18.11
N VAL A 99 -14.86 -22.47 -17.47
CA VAL A 99 -14.97 -22.30 -16.01
C VAL A 99 -14.55 -23.55 -15.23
N ASN A 100 -14.84 -24.76 -15.74
CA ASN A 100 -14.51 -26.01 -15.07
C ASN A 100 -13.03 -26.41 -15.21
N ALA A 101 -12.35 -25.91 -16.24
CA ALA A 101 -10.93 -26.19 -16.46
C ALA A 101 -10.03 -25.22 -15.69
N GLY A 102 -10.55 -24.04 -15.33
CA GLY A 102 -9.85 -23.02 -14.52
C GLY A 102 -8.62 -22.38 -15.18
N ASN A 103 -8.30 -22.74 -16.42
CA ASN A 103 -7.13 -22.23 -17.14
C ASN A 103 -7.50 -20.98 -17.93
N ILE A 104 -6.75 -19.90 -17.73
CA ILE A 104 -6.84 -18.68 -18.52
C ILE A 104 -6.28 -18.96 -19.93
N PRO A 105 -7.05 -18.76 -21.03
CA PRO A 105 -6.55 -18.94 -22.39
C PRO A 105 -5.48 -17.91 -22.75
N THR A 106 -4.81 -18.13 -23.88
CA THR A 106 -3.97 -17.09 -24.50
C THR A 106 -4.84 -16.01 -25.12
N PHE A 107 -4.28 -14.81 -25.27
CA PHE A 107 -4.93 -13.64 -25.82
C PHE A 107 -4.33 -13.24 -27.18
N GLU A 108 -5.17 -12.66 -28.03
CA GLU A 108 -4.69 -11.96 -29.23
C GLU A 108 -3.93 -10.68 -28.84
N GLU A 109 -3.17 -10.12 -29.78
CA GLU A 109 -2.39 -8.89 -29.56
C GLU A 109 -3.27 -7.73 -29.05
N PRO A 110 -2.90 -7.07 -27.94
CA PRO A 110 -3.69 -6.00 -27.34
C PRO A 110 -3.82 -4.81 -28.28
N GLN A 111 -4.99 -4.18 -28.27
CA GLN A 111 -5.28 -2.98 -29.07
C GLN A 111 -5.85 -1.87 -28.16
N PRO A 112 -5.53 -0.59 -28.42
CA PRO A 112 -6.04 0.49 -27.62
C PRO A 112 -7.55 0.66 -27.85
N LEU A 113 -8.28 1.02 -26.79
CA LEU A 113 -9.65 1.48 -26.90
C LEU A 113 -9.69 2.93 -27.36
N GLU A 114 -10.67 3.24 -28.21
CA GLU A 114 -10.86 4.55 -28.82
C GLU A 114 -12.19 5.19 -28.39
N ILE A 115 -12.20 6.52 -28.32
CA ILE A 115 -13.35 7.38 -28.13
C ILE A 115 -13.39 8.34 -29.31
N GLU A 116 -14.49 8.36 -30.06
CA GLU A 116 -14.64 9.14 -31.29
C GLU A 116 -13.53 8.85 -32.33
N GLY A 117 -12.98 7.63 -32.32
CA GLY A 117 -11.89 7.21 -33.20
C GLY A 117 -10.51 7.73 -32.79
N MET A 118 -10.35 8.23 -31.56
CA MET A 118 -9.06 8.63 -30.99
C MET A 118 -8.78 7.85 -29.71
N VAL A 119 -7.52 7.49 -29.48
CA VAL A 119 -7.10 6.92 -28.20
C VAL A 119 -7.08 8.00 -27.10
N ILE A 120 -7.12 7.59 -25.84
CA ILE A 120 -7.29 8.48 -24.70
C ILE A 120 -6.06 9.39 -24.48
N ASN A 121 -4.85 8.82 -24.50
CA ASN A 121 -3.58 9.51 -24.20
C ASN A 121 -3.66 10.37 -22.92
N SER A 122 -4.10 9.76 -21.82
CA SER A 122 -4.24 10.41 -20.53
C SER A 122 -2.87 10.83 -19.99
N THR A 123 -2.78 12.03 -19.43
CA THR A 123 -1.56 12.54 -18.79
C THR A 123 -1.30 11.91 -17.43
N ASP A 124 -2.37 11.47 -16.75
CA ASP A 124 -2.31 10.78 -15.46
C ASP A 124 -2.68 9.30 -15.61
N ARG A 125 -2.35 8.51 -14.58
CA ARG A 125 -2.73 7.09 -14.53
C ARG A 125 -4.24 6.93 -14.59
N ILE A 126 -4.70 5.91 -15.31
CA ILE A 126 -6.13 5.63 -15.50
C ILE A 126 -6.57 4.54 -14.52
N GLN A 127 -7.51 4.86 -13.64
CA GLN A 127 -8.31 3.86 -12.93
C GLN A 127 -9.66 3.68 -13.62
N PHE A 128 -10.07 2.42 -13.76
CA PHE A 128 -11.34 2.07 -14.37
C PHE A 128 -11.86 0.76 -13.80
N VAL A 129 -13.17 0.55 -13.94
CA VAL A 129 -13.83 -0.72 -13.71
C VAL A 129 -14.68 -1.07 -14.93
N ALA A 130 -14.83 -2.35 -15.23
CA ALA A 130 -15.55 -2.79 -16.41
C ALA A 130 -16.44 -4.01 -16.14
N THR A 131 -17.55 -4.08 -16.87
CA THR A 131 -18.45 -5.24 -16.90
C THR A 131 -18.89 -5.54 -18.34
N ALA A 132 -19.41 -6.75 -18.56
CA ALA A 132 -19.90 -7.18 -19.85
C ALA A 132 -21.26 -6.54 -20.17
N ASN A 133 -21.47 -6.21 -21.44
CA ASN A 133 -22.79 -5.91 -21.99
C ASN A 133 -23.01 -6.77 -23.25
N GLY A 134 -23.35 -8.04 -23.04
CA GLY A 134 -23.39 -9.04 -24.11
C GLY A 134 -21.99 -9.34 -24.66
N MET A 135 -21.74 -9.01 -25.93
CA MET A 135 -20.41 -9.06 -26.55
C MET A 135 -19.64 -7.73 -26.42
N GLY A 136 -20.28 -6.73 -25.80
CA GLY A 136 -19.75 -5.42 -25.54
C GLY A 136 -19.18 -5.26 -24.13
N LEU A 137 -18.70 -4.06 -23.85
CA LEU A 137 -18.15 -3.65 -22.56
C LEU A 137 -18.83 -2.38 -22.07
N GLN A 138 -19.02 -2.30 -20.77
CA GLN A 138 -19.41 -1.10 -20.06
C GLN A 138 -18.26 -0.73 -19.13
N ILE A 139 -17.64 0.43 -19.32
CA ILE A 139 -16.46 0.87 -18.57
C ILE A 139 -16.78 2.18 -17.85
N TYR A 140 -16.55 2.19 -16.54
CA TYR A 140 -16.60 3.40 -15.72
C TYR A 140 -15.19 3.82 -15.36
N LEU A 141 -14.87 5.11 -15.55
CA LEU A 141 -13.55 5.67 -15.28
C LEU A 141 -13.64 7.14 -14.93
N ASN A 142 -12.57 7.64 -14.33
CA ASN A 142 -12.24 9.06 -14.30
C ASN A 142 -10.82 9.25 -14.84
N THR A 143 -10.59 10.37 -15.49
CA THR A 143 -9.26 10.82 -15.93
C THR A 143 -9.35 12.33 -16.14
N PRO A 144 -8.29 13.11 -15.85
CA PRO A 144 -8.28 14.55 -16.11
C PRO A 144 -8.66 14.93 -17.54
N ASP A 145 -8.35 14.04 -18.48
CA ASP A 145 -8.52 14.28 -19.91
C ASP A 145 -9.96 14.02 -20.39
N LEU A 146 -10.82 13.41 -19.56
CA LEU A 146 -12.22 13.13 -19.89
C LEU A 146 -13.18 13.70 -18.84
N ASN A 147 -14.31 14.24 -19.29
CA ASN A 147 -15.44 14.67 -18.45
C ASN A 147 -15.04 15.53 -17.22
N SER A 148 -13.98 16.34 -17.33
CA SER A 148 -13.48 17.18 -16.23
C SER A 148 -13.17 16.40 -14.94
N SER A 149 -12.53 15.23 -15.08
CA SER A 149 -12.19 14.30 -13.98
C SER A 149 -13.39 13.63 -13.30
N LYS A 150 -14.61 13.82 -13.80
CA LYS A 150 -15.81 13.19 -13.24
C LYS A 150 -16.01 11.80 -13.83
N ILE A 151 -16.56 10.88 -13.03
CA ILE A 151 -16.91 9.53 -13.47
C ILE A 151 -17.80 9.62 -14.70
N CYS A 152 -17.37 8.95 -15.75
CA CYS A 152 -18.16 8.76 -16.96
C CYS A 152 -18.19 7.31 -17.38
N ASN A 153 -19.07 7.04 -18.32
CA ASN A 153 -19.40 5.73 -18.80
C ASN A 153 -19.10 5.59 -20.29
N LEU A 154 -18.26 4.62 -20.65
CA LEU A 154 -17.96 4.23 -22.02
C LEU A 154 -18.70 2.93 -22.35
N SER A 155 -19.56 2.98 -23.38
CA SER A 155 -20.30 1.81 -23.87
C SER A 155 -19.73 1.33 -25.20
N TYR A 156 -19.19 0.11 -25.22
CA TYR A 156 -18.79 -0.59 -26.44
C TYR A 156 -19.84 -1.66 -26.74
N THR A 157 -20.36 -1.72 -27.97
CA THR A 157 -21.45 -2.65 -28.32
C THR A 157 -20.95 -4.07 -28.62
N ASP A 158 -19.84 -4.19 -29.33
CA ASP A 158 -19.22 -5.48 -29.67
C ASP A 158 -17.72 -5.29 -29.87
N VAL A 159 -16.95 -5.64 -28.84
CA VAL A 159 -15.49 -5.45 -28.83
C VAL A 159 -14.74 -6.50 -29.65
N THR A 160 -15.44 -7.47 -30.23
CA THR A 160 -14.85 -8.41 -31.19
C THR A 160 -14.85 -7.84 -32.63
N VAL A 161 -15.57 -6.74 -32.86
CA VAL A 161 -15.74 -6.11 -34.17
C VAL A 161 -15.15 -4.70 -34.20
N ALA A 162 -15.39 -3.90 -33.15
CA ALA A 162 -14.95 -2.51 -33.10
C ALA A 162 -14.54 -2.09 -31.69
N LEU A 163 -13.43 -1.37 -31.58
CA LEU A 163 -12.84 -0.91 -30.32
C LEU A 163 -13.05 0.59 -30.11
N THR A 164 -14.15 1.13 -30.64
CA THR A 164 -14.45 2.56 -30.59
C THR A 164 -15.84 2.81 -30.01
N THR A 165 -15.97 3.86 -29.21
CA THR A 165 -17.25 4.37 -28.70
C THR A 165 -17.46 5.82 -29.10
N SER A 166 -18.71 6.31 -29.01
CA SER A 166 -19.07 7.65 -29.47
C SER A 166 -18.77 8.76 -28.49
N SER A 167 -18.67 8.47 -27.18
CA SER A 167 -18.49 9.49 -26.14
C SER A 167 -18.25 8.87 -24.77
N CYS A 168 -17.66 9.68 -23.89
CA CYS A 168 -17.64 9.51 -22.45
C CYS A 168 -18.91 10.17 -21.87
N ASN A 169 -19.90 9.36 -21.49
CA ASN A 169 -21.20 9.85 -21.03
C ASN A 169 -21.20 10.02 -19.51
N PRO A 170 -21.57 11.19 -18.96
CA PRO A 170 -21.69 11.35 -17.51
C PRO A 170 -22.63 10.30 -16.90
N ILE A 171 -22.31 9.85 -15.68
CA ILE A 171 -23.21 8.98 -14.93
C ILE A 171 -24.48 9.73 -14.50
N ASN A 172 -25.57 9.01 -14.25
CA ASN A 172 -26.82 9.62 -13.80
C ASN A 172 -26.76 10.01 -12.31
N ASN A 173 -25.89 9.34 -11.54
CA ASN A 173 -25.74 9.57 -10.11
C ASN A 173 -24.75 10.71 -9.82
N THR A 174 -25.26 11.94 -9.84
CA THR A 174 -24.44 13.15 -9.69
C THR A 174 -23.91 13.39 -8.27
N ASP A 175 -24.41 12.68 -7.26
CA ASP A 175 -23.93 12.86 -5.87
C ASP A 175 -22.52 12.28 -5.67
N TYR A 176 -22.14 11.31 -6.52
CA TYR A 176 -20.88 10.56 -6.42
C TYR A 176 -20.02 10.67 -7.68
N GLU A 177 -20.33 11.60 -8.59
CA GLU A 177 -19.63 11.73 -9.87
C GLU A 177 -18.19 12.25 -9.74
N ASP A 178 -17.84 12.86 -8.61
CA ASP A 178 -16.49 13.36 -8.33
C ASP A 178 -15.59 12.31 -7.64
N PHE A 179 -16.06 11.07 -7.46
CA PHE A 179 -15.35 10.01 -6.73
C PHE A 179 -14.44 9.17 -7.63
N ILE A 180 -13.54 8.41 -6.99
CA ILE A 180 -12.57 7.56 -7.66
C ILE A 180 -13.07 6.12 -7.77
N VAL A 181 -13.30 5.61 -8.98
CA VAL A 181 -13.75 4.23 -9.18
C VAL A 181 -12.69 3.22 -8.71
N GLY A 182 -13.12 2.17 -8.01
CA GLY A 182 -12.18 1.14 -7.54
C GLY A 182 -12.75 -0.27 -7.41
N GLY A 183 -14.05 -0.48 -7.69
CA GLY A 183 -14.63 -1.82 -7.74
C GLY A 183 -15.96 -1.85 -8.48
N ILE A 184 -16.38 -3.03 -8.91
CA ILE A 184 -17.67 -3.26 -9.57
C ILE A 184 -18.29 -4.56 -9.04
N SER A 185 -19.60 -4.54 -8.85
CA SER A 185 -20.36 -5.70 -8.38
C SER A 185 -20.35 -6.83 -9.41
N ALA A 186 -20.49 -8.06 -8.96
CA ALA A 186 -20.48 -9.24 -9.84
C ALA A 186 -21.56 -9.20 -10.93
N ASP A 187 -22.69 -8.52 -10.67
CA ASP A 187 -23.77 -8.31 -11.64
C ASP A 187 -23.58 -7.09 -12.55
N GLY A 188 -22.55 -6.27 -12.30
CA GLY A 188 -22.23 -5.06 -13.05
C GLY A 188 -23.13 -3.86 -12.80
N ASN A 189 -24.07 -3.93 -11.85
CA ASN A 189 -25.07 -2.89 -11.62
C ASN A 189 -24.58 -1.78 -10.67
N GLU A 190 -23.66 -2.09 -9.77
CA GLU A 190 -23.14 -1.17 -8.77
C GLU A 190 -21.63 -1.01 -8.92
N ILE A 191 -21.15 0.21 -8.71
CA ILE A 191 -19.73 0.50 -8.60
C ILE A 191 -19.41 0.89 -7.17
N MET A 192 -18.21 0.53 -6.75
CA MET A 192 -17.56 1.07 -5.56
C MET A 192 -16.67 2.22 -6.01
N ALA A 193 -16.84 3.38 -5.37
CA ALA A 193 -15.96 4.53 -5.55
C ALA A 193 -15.54 5.17 -4.22
N TYR A 194 -14.37 5.78 -4.23
CA TYR A 194 -13.68 6.42 -3.12
C TYR A 194 -13.87 7.94 -3.16
N ASP A 195 -14.24 8.54 -2.03
CA ASP A 195 -14.24 9.99 -1.87
C ASP A 195 -12.81 10.52 -1.61
N PRO A 196 -12.21 11.29 -2.53
CA PRO A 196 -10.86 11.81 -2.37
C PRO A 196 -10.68 12.80 -1.22
N ASN A 197 -11.75 13.35 -0.66
CA ASN A 197 -11.67 14.35 0.39
C ASN A 197 -11.84 13.76 1.80
N ASN A 198 -12.62 12.68 1.93
CA ASN A 198 -12.98 12.08 3.22
C ASN A 198 -12.44 10.66 3.41
N SER A 199 -11.78 10.13 2.38
CA SER A 199 -11.19 8.81 2.33
C SER A 199 -12.16 7.64 2.62
N GLN A 200 -13.45 7.85 2.34
CA GLN A 200 -14.54 6.91 2.58
C GLN A 200 -14.99 6.25 1.27
N GLY A 201 -15.29 4.95 1.32
CA GLY A 201 -15.81 4.21 0.17
C GLY A 201 -17.33 4.14 0.15
N TYR A 202 -17.90 4.25 -1.05
CA TYR A 202 -19.34 4.24 -1.30
C TYR A 202 -19.66 3.28 -2.45
N VAL A 203 -20.69 2.47 -2.26
CA VAL A 203 -21.23 1.58 -3.29
C VAL A 203 -22.56 2.13 -3.77
N PHE A 204 -22.72 2.34 -5.07
CA PHE A 204 -23.94 2.90 -5.65
C PHE A 204 -24.16 2.44 -7.10
N ASN A 205 -25.40 2.52 -7.57
CA ASN A 205 -25.73 2.32 -8.97
C ASN A 205 -25.46 3.61 -9.78
N PRO A 206 -24.56 3.60 -10.78
CA PRO A 206 -24.23 4.81 -11.56
C PRO A 206 -25.34 5.22 -12.54
N SER A 207 -26.31 4.34 -12.82
CA SER A 207 -27.43 4.60 -13.73
C SER A 207 -28.67 5.19 -13.04
N GLU A 208 -28.69 5.25 -11.71
CA GLU A 208 -29.82 5.81 -10.94
C GLU A 208 -29.57 7.28 -10.56
N SER A 209 -30.64 8.09 -10.44
CA SER A 209 -30.55 9.50 -10.04
C SER A 209 -30.55 9.67 -8.51
N ALA A 210 -29.67 10.53 -7.99
CA ALA A 210 -29.44 10.91 -6.58
C ALA A 210 -30.65 10.84 -5.60
N SER A 211 -30.57 9.95 -4.58
CA SER A 211 -30.64 10.23 -3.12
C SER A 211 -30.96 8.97 -2.28
N GLY A 212 -30.01 8.55 -1.43
CA GLY A 212 -30.25 7.61 -0.31
C GLY A 212 -29.92 6.12 -0.53
N MET A 213 -29.26 5.75 -1.62
CA MET A 213 -29.01 4.35 -2.00
C MET A 213 -27.52 3.96 -2.04
N ALA A 214 -26.62 4.87 -1.66
CA ALA A 214 -25.23 4.45 -1.47
C ALA A 214 -25.08 3.78 -0.11
N SER A 215 -24.45 2.62 -0.12
CA SER A 215 -24.03 1.98 1.12
C SER A 215 -22.58 2.37 1.41
N GLU A 216 -22.33 2.90 2.59
CA GLU A 216 -20.96 3.08 3.09
C GLU A 216 -20.31 1.72 3.31
N VAL A 217 -19.05 1.62 2.93
CA VAL A 217 -18.23 0.44 3.20
C VAL A 217 -17.04 0.89 4.06
N GLU A 218 -16.93 0.31 5.24
CA GLU A 218 -15.86 0.60 6.20
C GLU A 218 -14.49 0.10 5.69
N GLN A 219 -13.40 0.72 6.17
CA GLN A 219 -11.99 0.36 5.84
C GLN A 219 -11.61 0.51 4.36
N MET A 220 -12.12 1.52 3.66
CA MET A 220 -11.74 1.79 2.27
C MET A 220 -10.72 2.92 2.10
N TYR A 221 -10.24 3.48 3.22
CA TYR A 221 -9.15 4.46 3.24
C TYR A 221 -7.97 3.90 2.45
N SER A 222 -7.49 4.60 1.41
CA SER A 222 -6.31 4.21 0.61
C SER A 222 -6.32 2.84 -0.08
N ALA A 223 -7.47 2.21 -0.30
CA ALA A 223 -7.55 0.95 -1.04
C ALA A 223 -7.15 1.14 -2.53
N ILE A 224 -6.33 0.22 -3.07
CA ILE A 224 -5.98 0.15 -4.51
C ILE A 224 -7.09 -0.46 -5.38
N GLY A 225 -8.13 -0.99 -4.73
CA GLY A 225 -9.34 -1.52 -5.35
C GLY A 225 -10.18 -2.28 -4.33
N ALA A 226 -11.36 -2.74 -4.73
CA ALA A 226 -12.15 -3.66 -3.92
C ALA A 226 -12.80 -4.77 -4.73
N LEU A 227 -12.85 -5.94 -4.10
CA LEU A 227 -13.45 -7.14 -4.65
C LEU A 227 -14.86 -7.28 -4.09
N ASN A 228 -15.87 -7.37 -4.97
CA ASN A 228 -17.22 -7.72 -4.53
C ASN A 228 -17.28 -9.22 -4.30
N ILE A 229 -17.90 -9.64 -3.21
CA ILE A 229 -18.18 -11.06 -2.97
C ILE A 229 -19.70 -11.24 -3.07
N PRO A 230 -20.21 -12.05 -4.02
CA PRO A 230 -21.65 -12.20 -4.21
C PRO A 230 -22.36 -12.63 -2.91
N GLU A 231 -23.55 -12.08 -2.66
CA GLU A 231 -24.39 -12.51 -1.52
C GLU A 231 -24.74 -14.01 -1.62
N THR A 232 -24.79 -14.57 -2.82
CA THR A 232 -24.95 -16.02 -3.05
C THR A 232 -23.83 -16.85 -2.43
N ALA A 233 -22.62 -16.28 -2.33
CA ALA A 233 -21.44 -16.93 -1.80
C ALA A 233 -21.34 -16.78 -0.27
N THR A 234 -21.62 -15.57 0.25
CA THR A 234 -21.41 -15.24 1.68
C THR A 234 -22.66 -15.30 2.54
N GLY A 235 -23.85 -15.17 1.93
CA GLY A 235 -25.11 -14.91 2.63
C GLY A 235 -25.20 -13.49 3.23
N ILE A 236 -24.28 -12.59 2.89
CA ILE A 236 -24.19 -11.23 3.40
C ILE A 236 -24.36 -10.25 2.23
N ALA A 237 -25.41 -9.43 2.30
CA ALA A 237 -25.67 -8.39 1.31
C ALA A 237 -24.53 -7.36 1.29
N ASN A 238 -24.18 -6.88 0.08
CA ASN A 238 -23.16 -5.86 -0.15
C ASN A 238 -21.80 -6.19 0.51
N SER A 239 -21.32 -7.42 0.30
CA SER A 239 -20.00 -7.84 0.78
C SER A 239 -18.92 -7.29 -0.15
N TRP A 240 -18.00 -6.50 0.41
CA TRP A 240 -16.89 -5.89 -0.32
C TRP A 240 -15.59 -6.10 0.44
N MET A 241 -14.53 -6.42 -0.30
CA MET A 241 -13.21 -6.66 0.25
C MET A 241 -12.24 -5.60 -0.29
N PRO A 242 -12.07 -4.45 0.39
CA PRO A 242 -10.99 -3.51 0.10
C PRO A 242 -9.64 -4.22 0.15
N VAL A 243 -8.79 -3.86 -0.81
CA VAL A 243 -7.40 -4.30 -0.86
C VAL A 243 -6.52 -3.07 -0.87
N PHE A 244 -5.56 -3.04 0.04
CA PHE A 244 -4.61 -1.94 0.18
C PHE A 244 -3.36 -2.21 -0.68
N ASP A 245 -2.58 -1.18 -0.98
CA ASP A 245 -1.30 -1.27 -1.71
C ASP A 245 -0.32 -2.28 -1.10
N THR A 246 -0.38 -2.44 0.22
CA THR A 246 0.32 -3.46 1.00
C THR A 246 -0.09 -4.90 0.72
N GLY A 247 -1.23 -5.13 0.07
CA GLY A 247 -1.86 -6.44 -0.07
C GLY A 247 -2.67 -6.89 1.13
N ILE A 248 -2.91 -6.03 2.11
CA ILE A 248 -3.86 -6.33 3.20
C ILE A 248 -5.25 -6.44 2.59
N LEU A 249 -6.02 -7.44 3.03
CA LEU A 249 -7.41 -7.63 2.65
C LEU A 249 -8.29 -7.26 3.83
N GLY A 250 -9.13 -6.23 3.69
CA GLY A 250 -10.19 -5.93 4.64
C GLY A 250 -11.51 -6.52 4.16
N ALA A 251 -12.29 -7.15 5.03
CA ALA A 251 -13.64 -7.62 4.71
C ALA A 251 -14.68 -6.68 5.34
N GLY A 252 -15.42 -5.98 4.50
CA GLY A 252 -16.40 -4.97 4.88
C GLY A 252 -17.80 -5.29 4.39
N SER A 253 -18.78 -4.75 5.12
CA SER A 253 -20.16 -4.64 4.66
C SER A 253 -20.74 -3.32 5.18
N PRO A 254 -21.91 -2.89 4.69
CA PRO A 254 -22.62 -1.75 5.27
C PRO A 254 -23.04 -1.98 6.73
N SER A 255 -22.99 -3.23 7.21
CA SER A 255 -23.24 -3.59 8.61
C SER A 255 -22.01 -3.48 9.50
N GLY A 256 -20.85 -3.09 8.95
CA GLY A 256 -19.59 -2.90 9.65
C GLY A 256 -18.49 -3.86 9.18
N ILE A 257 -17.34 -3.74 9.85
CA ILE A 257 -16.13 -4.54 9.62
C ILE A 257 -16.40 -5.99 10.03
N ILE A 258 -16.04 -6.92 9.14
CA ILE A 258 -16.20 -8.36 9.35
C ILE A 258 -14.84 -9.00 9.70
N GLY A 259 -13.74 -8.55 9.08
CA GLY A 259 -12.40 -9.04 9.40
C GLY A 259 -11.29 -8.44 8.53
N VAL A 260 -10.03 -8.80 8.80
CA VAL A 260 -8.84 -8.35 8.07
C VAL A 260 -7.83 -9.49 8.03
N THR A 261 -7.08 -9.63 6.92
CA THR A 261 -5.96 -10.56 6.81
C THR A 261 -4.75 -9.96 6.09
N VAL A 262 -3.56 -10.46 6.42
CA VAL A 262 -2.27 -10.06 5.83
C VAL A 262 -1.71 -11.14 4.89
N SER A 263 -2.43 -12.23 4.64
CA SER A 263 -1.91 -13.36 3.85
C SER A 263 -1.46 -12.97 2.44
N LEU A 264 -2.21 -12.08 1.78
CA LEU A 264 -1.84 -11.59 0.46
C LEU A 264 -0.63 -10.63 0.55
N ALA A 265 -0.59 -9.77 1.58
CA ALA A 265 0.55 -8.91 1.85
C ALA A 265 1.86 -9.70 2.02
N LEU A 266 1.83 -10.79 2.79
CA LEU A 266 2.98 -11.68 2.96
C LEU A 266 3.40 -12.32 1.64
N SER A 267 2.44 -12.84 0.86
CA SER A 267 2.73 -13.43 -0.45
C SER A 267 3.30 -12.43 -1.45
N LEU A 268 2.84 -11.17 -1.46
CA LEU A 268 3.40 -10.10 -2.29
C LEU A 268 4.84 -9.77 -1.87
N ALA A 269 5.07 -9.59 -0.56
CA ALA A 269 6.38 -9.28 -0.01
C ALA A 269 7.42 -10.38 -0.27
N GLU A 270 7.04 -11.66 -0.13
CA GLU A 270 7.90 -12.81 -0.44
C GLU A 270 8.31 -12.86 -1.91
N ASN A 271 7.49 -12.32 -2.81
CA ASN A 271 7.76 -12.24 -4.24
C ASN A 271 8.36 -10.88 -4.67
N GLY A 272 8.60 -9.95 -3.74
CA GLY A 272 9.12 -8.61 -4.03
C GLY A 272 8.18 -7.77 -4.90
N LEU A 273 6.87 -7.91 -4.67
CA LEU A 273 5.81 -7.22 -5.40
C LEU A 273 5.11 -6.21 -4.49
N PHE A 274 4.68 -5.07 -5.06
CA PHE A 274 3.90 -4.04 -4.36
C PHE A 274 2.60 -3.80 -5.12
N GLY A 275 1.44 -4.05 -4.50
CA GLY A 275 0.15 -3.98 -5.18
C GLY A 275 -0.19 -2.56 -5.64
N THR A 276 -0.67 -2.41 -6.88
CA THR A 276 -1.03 -1.10 -7.45
C THR A 276 -2.48 -1.00 -7.91
N ALA A 277 -3.12 -2.12 -8.24
CA ALA A 277 -4.56 -2.19 -8.48
C ALA A 277 -5.06 -3.63 -8.32
N ILE A 278 -6.35 -3.80 -8.03
CA ILE A 278 -7.00 -5.13 -8.01
C ILE A 278 -8.42 -5.07 -8.55
N ALA A 279 -8.86 -6.15 -9.20
CA ALA A 279 -10.21 -6.33 -9.68
C ALA A 279 -10.68 -7.79 -9.52
N GLY A 280 -12.00 -7.97 -9.38
CA GLY A 280 -12.61 -9.29 -9.35
C GLY A 280 -12.96 -9.77 -10.76
N PHE A 281 -12.69 -11.03 -11.05
CA PHE A 281 -13.22 -11.74 -12.21
C PHE A 281 -14.43 -12.57 -11.79
N TYR A 282 -15.57 -12.32 -12.43
CA TYR A 282 -16.85 -12.97 -12.13
C TYR A 282 -17.30 -13.82 -13.33
N SER A 283 -17.32 -15.13 -13.13
CA SER A 283 -17.68 -16.14 -14.11
C SER A 283 -19.14 -16.59 -14.02
N GLY A 284 -19.80 -16.26 -12.92
CA GLY A 284 -21.14 -16.78 -12.56
C GLY A 284 -21.09 -18.12 -11.82
N ASP A 285 -19.89 -18.64 -11.52
CA ASP A 285 -19.64 -19.75 -10.62
C ASP A 285 -18.66 -19.29 -9.53
N ASP A 286 -19.18 -19.06 -8.32
CA ASP A 286 -18.43 -18.51 -7.18
C ASP A 286 -17.12 -19.28 -6.89
N ALA A 287 -17.05 -20.57 -7.23
CA ALA A 287 -15.86 -21.40 -7.05
C ALA A 287 -14.76 -21.18 -8.11
N ALA A 288 -15.12 -20.60 -9.26
CA ALA A 288 -14.23 -20.27 -10.38
C ALA A 288 -13.90 -18.78 -10.46
N ASP A 289 -14.51 -17.95 -9.61
CA ASP A 289 -14.24 -16.52 -9.52
C ASP A 289 -12.92 -16.27 -8.79
N PHE A 290 -12.10 -15.36 -9.30
CA PHE A 290 -10.77 -15.05 -8.76
C PHE A 290 -10.41 -13.58 -8.92
N ALA A 291 -9.31 -13.14 -8.31
CA ALA A 291 -8.85 -11.75 -8.43
C ALA A 291 -7.74 -11.61 -9.48
N THR A 292 -7.77 -10.52 -10.25
CA THR A 292 -6.67 -10.02 -11.06
C THR A 292 -6.08 -8.80 -10.41
N PHE A 293 -4.76 -8.64 -10.42
CA PHE A 293 -4.10 -7.51 -9.78
C PHE A 293 -2.90 -7.05 -10.59
N SER A 294 -2.53 -5.78 -10.44
CA SER A 294 -1.22 -5.30 -10.86
C SER A 294 -0.33 -5.06 -9.65
N ALA A 295 0.96 -5.25 -9.84
CA ALA A 295 1.95 -4.95 -8.83
C ALA A 295 3.24 -4.43 -9.45
N ASN A 296 3.85 -3.45 -8.78
CA ASN A 296 5.16 -2.96 -9.12
C ASN A 296 6.21 -3.95 -8.63
N ASP A 297 7.11 -4.30 -9.53
CA ASP A 297 8.08 -5.37 -9.33
C ASP A 297 9.50 -4.85 -9.02
N GLY A 298 9.63 -3.53 -8.88
CA GLY A 298 10.88 -2.77 -8.76
C GLY A 298 11.31 -2.08 -10.06
N PHE A 299 10.71 -2.42 -11.21
CA PHE A 299 11.02 -1.82 -12.51
C PHE A 299 9.77 -1.27 -13.21
N SER A 300 8.71 -2.09 -13.29
CA SER A 300 7.43 -1.72 -13.91
C SER A 300 6.26 -2.31 -13.13
N ASP A 301 5.06 -1.80 -13.38
CA ASP A 301 3.83 -2.49 -13.03
C ASP A 301 3.56 -3.65 -13.99
N ASP A 302 3.38 -4.84 -13.44
CA ASP A 302 2.99 -6.05 -14.17
C ASP A 302 1.60 -6.53 -13.75
N ILE A 303 0.92 -7.27 -14.63
CA ILE A 303 -0.42 -7.83 -14.37
C ILE A 303 -0.40 -9.33 -14.07
N TYR A 304 -1.15 -9.70 -13.04
CA TYR A 304 -1.18 -11.02 -12.42
C TYR A 304 -2.61 -11.49 -12.16
N ALA A 305 -2.75 -12.78 -11.82
CA ALA A 305 -4.01 -13.38 -11.40
C ALA A 305 -3.81 -14.31 -10.21
N ILE A 306 -4.68 -14.21 -9.21
CA ILE A 306 -4.73 -15.10 -8.04
C ILE A 306 -5.57 -16.33 -8.39
N THR A 307 -4.99 -17.27 -9.13
CA THR A 307 -5.70 -18.51 -9.52
C THR A 307 -5.62 -19.61 -8.45
N SER A 308 -4.87 -19.37 -7.38
CA SER A 308 -4.68 -20.31 -6.27
C SER A 308 -5.88 -20.36 -5.31
N HIS A 309 -6.64 -19.26 -5.23
CA HIS A 309 -7.75 -19.04 -4.31
C HIS A 309 -8.90 -18.39 -5.08
N SER A 310 -10.13 -18.84 -4.83
CA SER A 310 -11.31 -18.13 -5.31
C SER A 310 -11.52 -16.82 -4.54
N LEU A 311 -12.37 -15.92 -5.05
CA LEU A 311 -12.78 -14.74 -4.30
C LEU A 311 -13.42 -15.11 -2.95
N LEU A 312 -14.20 -16.19 -2.90
CA LEU A 312 -14.74 -16.72 -1.66
C LEU A 312 -13.65 -17.25 -0.72
N ASP A 313 -12.64 -17.95 -1.24
CA ASP A 313 -11.51 -18.41 -0.43
C ASP A 313 -10.76 -17.22 0.21
N LEU A 314 -10.57 -16.14 -0.53
CA LEU A 314 -9.95 -14.90 -0.02
C LEU A 314 -10.84 -14.20 1.02
N TRP A 315 -12.16 -14.16 0.80
CA TRP A 315 -13.12 -13.65 1.76
C TRP A 315 -13.10 -14.45 3.05
N VAL A 316 -13.08 -15.77 2.96
CA VAL A 316 -12.97 -16.68 4.10
C VAL A 316 -11.66 -16.42 4.85
N LEU A 317 -10.53 -16.27 4.15
CA LEU A 317 -9.26 -15.90 4.79
C LEU A 317 -9.31 -14.55 5.52
N ALA A 318 -10.09 -13.60 5.04
CA ALA A 318 -10.28 -12.29 5.67
C ALA A 318 -11.28 -12.30 6.83
N THR A 319 -12.25 -13.24 6.83
CA THR A 319 -13.38 -13.27 7.78
C THR A 319 -13.31 -14.41 8.80
N GLU A 320 -12.52 -15.45 8.55
CA GLU A 320 -12.18 -16.47 9.52
C GLU A 320 -11.29 -15.84 10.60
N THR A 321 -11.90 -15.43 11.70
CA THR A 321 -11.22 -15.58 12.99
C THR A 321 -10.84 -17.07 13.11
N PRO A 322 -9.60 -17.44 13.46
CA PRO A 322 -9.20 -18.85 13.50
C PRO A 322 -10.21 -19.68 14.28
N ASP A 323 -10.70 -20.77 13.69
CA ASP A 323 -11.67 -21.68 14.29
C ASP A 323 -11.04 -22.35 15.54
N PHE A 324 -11.33 -21.80 16.71
CA PHE A 324 -10.93 -22.38 17.99
C PHE A 324 -11.88 -23.53 18.35
N ASP A 325 -11.55 -24.75 17.92
CA ASP A 325 -12.17 -25.98 18.43
C ASP A 325 -11.85 -26.12 19.93
N GLN A 326 -12.76 -25.65 20.77
CA GLN A 326 -12.57 -25.37 22.20
C GLN A 326 -12.41 -26.62 23.10
N ALA A 327 -12.16 -27.79 22.53
CA ALA A 327 -12.21 -29.04 23.28
C ALA A 327 -10.86 -29.73 23.53
N ASN A 328 -9.82 -29.56 22.72
CA ASN A 328 -8.59 -30.39 22.86
C ASN A 328 -7.29 -29.82 22.24
N LEU A 329 -6.89 -28.56 22.51
CA LEU A 329 -5.52 -28.09 22.22
C LEU A 329 -4.94 -27.26 23.38
N PRO A 330 -3.62 -27.31 23.62
CA PRO A 330 -2.98 -26.66 24.76
C PRO A 330 -3.06 -25.13 24.61
N ASP A 331 -3.32 -24.44 25.73
CA ASP A 331 -3.32 -22.98 25.86
C ASP A 331 -2.13 -22.33 25.12
N PHE A 332 -2.41 -21.75 23.95
CA PHE A 332 -1.60 -20.68 23.36
C PHE A 332 -2.55 -19.66 22.74
N VAL A 333 -3.24 -18.92 23.62
CA VAL A 333 -3.73 -17.58 23.28
C VAL A 333 -2.51 -16.69 23.33
N GLU A 334 -1.92 -16.35 22.18
CA GLU A 334 -1.02 -15.20 22.17
C GLU A 334 -1.88 -13.93 22.35
N PRO A 335 -1.59 -13.11 23.36
CA PRO A 335 -2.31 -11.86 23.56
C PRO A 335 -2.12 -10.93 22.37
N PRO A 336 -3.05 -9.99 22.11
CA PRO A 336 -2.79 -8.93 21.15
C PRO A 336 -1.46 -8.28 21.50
N ILE A 337 -0.57 -8.19 20.52
CA ILE A 337 0.72 -7.53 20.66
C ILE A 337 0.44 -6.09 21.12
N SER A 338 0.76 -5.82 22.39
CA SER A 338 0.54 -4.53 23.03
C SER A 338 1.87 -3.84 23.17
N CYS A 339 2.08 -2.76 22.43
CA CYS A 339 3.26 -1.94 22.63
C CYS A 339 3.23 -1.23 23.99
N PRO A 340 4.40 -1.00 24.60
CA PRO A 340 4.50 -0.17 25.79
C PRO A 340 3.91 1.23 25.56
N ASN A 341 3.48 1.89 26.63
CA ASN A 341 2.95 3.24 26.51
C ASN A 341 3.98 4.18 25.86
N GLY A 342 3.54 4.95 24.86
CA GLY A 342 4.41 5.83 24.06
C GLY A 342 5.16 5.12 22.93
N TYR A 343 4.88 3.85 22.66
CA TYR A 343 5.44 3.09 21.54
C TYR A 343 4.34 2.67 20.57
N VAL A 344 4.69 2.60 19.29
CA VAL A 344 3.81 2.17 18.20
C VAL A 344 4.26 0.83 17.64
N LEU A 345 3.30 0.05 17.14
CA LEU A 345 3.54 -1.24 16.52
C LEU A 345 4.10 -1.06 15.10
N VAL A 346 5.20 -1.75 14.82
CA VAL A 346 5.80 -1.85 13.49
C VAL A 346 5.70 -3.30 13.00
N LEU A 347 5.08 -3.47 11.83
CA LEU A 347 5.02 -4.78 11.17
C LEU A 347 6.39 -5.15 10.61
N PRO A 348 6.78 -6.44 10.64
CA PRO A 348 8.09 -6.86 10.15
C PRO A 348 8.21 -6.66 8.64
N ASN A 349 9.44 -6.40 8.21
CA ASN A 349 9.86 -6.45 6.82
C ASN A 349 11.14 -7.30 6.69
N PRO A 350 11.00 -8.57 6.27
CA PRO A 350 12.13 -9.48 6.14
C PRO A 350 13.17 -9.02 5.10
N THR A 351 12.77 -8.24 4.09
CA THR A 351 13.67 -7.78 3.03
C THR A 351 14.76 -6.83 3.54
N VAL A 352 14.49 -6.15 4.66
CA VAL A 352 15.43 -5.24 5.34
C VAL A 352 15.92 -5.77 6.69
N GLY A 353 15.65 -7.05 6.98
CA GLY A 353 16.26 -7.77 8.11
C GLY A 353 15.43 -7.82 9.40
N THR A 354 14.12 -7.53 9.35
CA THR A 354 13.22 -7.72 10.51
C THR A 354 12.23 -8.86 10.25
N SER A 355 12.23 -9.88 11.11
CA SER A 355 11.43 -11.11 10.92
C SER A 355 10.25 -11.25 11.89
N ALA A 356 10.12 -10.34 12.84
CA ALA A 356 9.03 -10.30 13.82
C ALA A 356 8.59 -8.85 14.04
N PRO A 357 7.32 -8.61 14.40
CA PRO A 357 6.87 -7.28 14.79
C PRO A 357 7.70 -6.76 15.97
N PHE A 358 7.82 -5.45 16.06
CA PHE A 358 8.48 -4.78 17.18
C PHE A 358 7.76 -3.48 17.50
N CYS A 359 8.08 -2.91 18.65
CA CYS A 359 7.53 -1.62 19.05
C CYS A 359 8.64 -0.57 18.97
N VAL A 360 8.33 0.60 18.45
CA VAL A 360 9.26 1.73 18.41
C VAL A 360 8.64 2.92 19.12
N ALA A 361 9.45 3.71 19.80
CA ALA A 361 8.94 4.90 20.45
C ALA A 361 8.28 5.85 19.43
N LYS A 362 7.05 6.27 19.73
CA LYS A 362 6.25 7.18 18.90
C LYS A 362 6.93 8.53 18.70
N PHE A 363 7.54 9.04 19.76
CA PHE A 363 8.21 10.34 19.81
C PHE A 363 9.71 10.15 20.03
N GLU A 364 10.52 11.10 19.56
CA GLU A 364 11.94 11.18 19.91
C GLU A 364 12.11 11.24 21.44
N MET A 365 13.11 10.54 21.97
CA MET A 365 13.29 10.38 23.43
C MET A 365 13.44 11.71 24.17
N LYS A 366 12.88 11.80 25.38
CA LYS A 366 13.02 12.93 26.31
C LYS A 366 13.84 12.51 27.53
N ASP A 367 14.52 13.47 28.17
CA ASP A 367 15.13 13.29 29.50
C ASP A 367 14.18 13.82 30.58
N ILE A 368 13.44 12.92 31.22
CA ILE A 368 12.60 13.26 32.38
C ILE A 368 13.02 12.46 33.63
N GLY A 369 14.34 12.27 33.78
CA GLY A 369 14.92 11.37 34.78
C GLY A 369 15.21 9.97 34.23
N GLY A 370 15.41 9.89 32.91
CA GLY A 370 15.51 8.68 32.11
C GLY A 370 14.84 8.86 30.75
N ALA A 371 15.18 7.98 29.79
CA ALA A 371 14.63 8.01 28.44
C ALA A 371 13.14 7.65 28.44
N VAL A 372 12.30 8.59 27.97
CA VAL A 372 10.85 8.39 27.85
C VAL A 372 10.37 8.91 26.49
N SER A 373 9.49 8.14 25.84
CA SER A 373 8.74 8.56 24.66
C SER A 373 7.47 9.28 25.10
N ASP A 374 7.45 10.61 24.96
CA ASP A 374 6.32 11.47 25.31
C ASP A 374 6.24 12.65 24.32
N ALA A 375 5.03 13.13 24.05
CA ALA A 375 4.82 14.25 23.15
C ALA A 375 5.39 15.56 23.73
N ALA A 376 5.26 15.74 25.05
CA ALA A 376 5.68 16.95 25.73
C ALA A 376 7.20 17.03 25.88
N ASN A 377 7.70 18.26 26.01
CA ASN A 377 9.12 18.62 26.13
C ASN A 377 9.91 18.45 24.82
N THR A 378 11.04 19.15 24.74
CA THR A 378 11.93 19.04 23.58
C THR A 378 12.72 17.73 23.63
N PRO A 379 13.08 17.14 22.47
CA PRO A 379 13.92 15.96 22.37
C PRO A 379 15.20 16.05 23.19
N TRP A 380 15.61 14.92 23.77
CA TRP A 380 16.88 14.74 24.42
C TRP A 380 17.99 14.73 23.37
N ASN A 381 18.70 15.85 23.27
CA ASN A 381 19.82 16.03 22.35
C ASN A 381 21.17 16.15 23.08
N GLN A 382 22.24 16.36 22.32
CA GLN A 382 23.63 16.34 22.82
C GLN A 382 24.01 15.01 23.47
N VAL A 383 23.42 13.92 22.98
CA VAL A 383 23.66 12.55 23.46
C VAL A 383 24.67 11.86 22.55
N THR A 384 25.57 11.06 23.12
CA THR A 384 26.46 10.18 22.36
C THR A 384 25.76 8.87 22.01
N GLN A 385 26.19 8.15 20.97
CA GLN A 385 25.58 6.85 20.62
C GLN A 385 25.66 5.86 21.78
N LEU A 386 26.78 5.84 22.51
CA LEU A 386 26.97 4.97 23.68
C LEU A 386 25.99 5.31 24.82
N GLN A 387 25.70 6.61 25.04
CA GLN A 387 24.69 7.02 25.99
C GLN A 387 23.30 6.61 25.51
N ALA A 388 22.95 6.85 24.24
CA ALA A 388 21.66 6.46 23.68
C ALA A 388 21.38 4.95 23.85
N ILE A 389 22.38 4.09 23.57
CA ILE A 389 22.31 2.64 23.83
C ILE A 389 22.03 2.37 25.32
N THR A 390 22.81 2.99 26.21
CA THR A 390 22.69 2.78 27.66
C THR A 390 21.32 3.22 28.18
N GLU A 391 20.84 4.39 27.74
CA GLU A 391 19.57 4.96 28.18
C GLU A 391 18.38 4.13 27.69
N CYS A 392 18.41 3.64 26.45
CA CYS A 392 17.38 2.71 25.98
C CYS A 392 17.38 1.39 26.76
N GLN A 393 18.54 0.83 27.08
CA GLN A 393 18.64 -0.38 27.91
C GLN A 393 18.15 -0.13 29.35
N ASN A 394 18.32 1.09 29.86
CA ASN A 394 17.84 1.48 31.19
C ASN A 394 16.31 1.63 31.26
N VAL A 395 15.61 1.78 30.12
CA VAL A 395 14.13 1.77 30.08
C VAL A 395 13.60 0.44 30.61
N GLY A 396 14.25 -0.68 30.24
CA GLY A 396 13.94 -1.99 30.77
C GLY A 396 14.44 -3.14 29.91
N SER A 397 14.15 -4.36 30.34
CA SER A 397 14.43 -5.56 29.55
C SER A 397 13.68 -5.53 28.21
N GLY A 398 14.36 -5.85 27.11
CA GLY A 398 13.80 -5.86 25.75
C GLY A 398 13.92 -4.52 25.00
N TYR A 399 14.24 -3.43 25.71
CA TYR A 399 14.49 -2.14 25.09
C TYR A 399 15.93 -2.00 24.61
N HIS A 400 16.10 -1.33 23.48
CA HIS A 400 17.40 -1.08 22.86
C HIS A 400 17.34 0.18 22.00
N LEU A 401 18.52 0.71 21.63
CA LEU A 401 18.59 1.77 20.62
C LEU A 401 18.13 1.18 19.29
N ILE A 402 17.31 1.92 18.54
CA ILE A 402 16.78 1.45 17.27
C ILE A 402 17.90 0.94 16.35
N THR A 403 17.74 -0.25 15.80
CA THR A 403 18.70 -0.84 14.87
C THR A 403 18.54 -0.28 13.46
N ASN A 404 19.53 -0.47 12.60
CA ASN A 404 19.40 -0.08 11.19
C ASN A 404 18.27 -0.84 10.48
N ALA A 405 18.09 -2.13 10.77
CA ALA A 405 17.03 -2.93 10.17
C ALA A 405 15.63 -2.40 10.57
N GLU A 406 15.43 -2.10 11.86
CA GLU A 406 14.17 -1.52 12.35
C GLU A 406 13.89 -0.14 11.76
N TRP A 407 14.92 0.73 11.65
CA TRP A 407 14.77 2.00 10.96
C TRP A 407 14.31 1.81 9.52
N MET A 408 14.98 0.91 8.79
CA MET A 408 14.63 0.64 7.40
C MET A 408 13.22 0.07 7.28
N THR A 409 12.78 -0.79 8.21
CA THR A 409 11.39 -1.29 8.22
C THR A 409 10.38 -0.15 8.34
N ILE A 410 10.62 0.80 9.24
CA ILE A 410 9.77 1.98 9.41
C ILE A 410 9.83 2.88 8.17
N ALA A 411 11.01 3.15 7.64
CA ALA A 411 11.16 3.99 6.44
C ALA A 411 10.42 3.39 5.22
N ARG A 412 10.54 2.07 5.02
CA ARG A 412 9.82 1.35 3.95
C ARG A 412 8.31 1.39 4.16
N SER A 413 7.88 1.27 5.42
CA SER A 413 6.46 1.41 5.78
C SER A 413 5.93 2.81 5.50
N ILE A 414 6.71 3.87 5.73
CA ILE A 414 6.30 5.25 5.47
C ILE A 414 6.28 5.52 3.97
N GLU A 415 7.33 5.10 3.23
CA GLU A 415 7.41 5.27 1.77
C GLU A 415 6.25 4.56 1.06
N ALA A 416 5.86 3.38 1.54
CA ALA A 416 4.78 2.59 0.95
C ALA A 416 3.37 3.05 1.35
N ASN A 417 3.21 4.02 2.26
CA ASN A 417 1.89 4.54 2.63
C ASN A 417 1.62 5.86 1.91
N ASN A 418 0.60 5.87 1.05
CA ASN A 418 0.22 7.02 0.23
C ASN A 418 -0.14 8.30 1.04
N VAL A 419 -0.61 8.17 2.29
CA VAL A 419 -0.96 9.31 3.18
C VAL A 419 0.23 10.25 3.45
N ASN A 420 1.45 9.73 3.32
CA ASN A 420 2.67 10.51 3.56
C ASN A 420 3.10 11.33 2.33
N TRP A 421 2.53 11.07 1.16
CA TRP A 421 2.89 11.69 -0.11
C TRP A 421 2.02 12.89 -0.45
N GLN A 422 2.63 13.92 -1.03
CA GLN A 422 1.94 15.16 -1.44
C GLN A 422 0.76 14.89 -2.38
N GLY A 423 0.93 13.97 -3.34
CA GLY A 423 -0.09 13.64 -4.32
C GLY A 423 -1.18 12.68 -3.84
N GLY A 424 -1.05 12.13 -2.62
CA GLY A 424 -1.96 11.09 -2.12
C GLY A 424 -1.76 9.72 -2.79
N PHE A 425 -0.69 9.55 -3.57
CA PHE A 425 -0.25 8.30 -4.17
C PHE A 425 1.24 8.08 -3.88
N VAL A 426 1.65 6.82 -3.71
CA VAL A 426 3.05 6.46 -3.50
C VAL A 426 3.90 6.93 -4.68
N GLY A 427 4.96 7.68 -4.40
CA GLY A 427 5.88 8.22 -5.42
C GLY A 427 5.42 9.52 -6.08
N ASP A 428 4.23 10.02 -5.76
CA ASP A 428 3.71 11.27 -6.35
C ASP A 428 4.05 12.49 -5.50
N GLY A 429 4.81 13.42 -6.09
CA GLY A 429 5.35 14.60 -5.43
C GLY A 429 6.44 14.27 -4.41
N SER A 430 6.34 14.86 -3.20
CA SER A 430 7.31 14.67 -2.12
C SER A 430 6.68 13.93 -0.93
N LEU A 431 7.50 13.13 -0.25
CA LEU A 431 7.24 12.74 1.14
C LEU A 431 7.42 13.95 2.05
N ASN A 432 6.58 14.06 3.08
CA ASN A 432 6.81 15.06 4.13
C ASN A 432 8.16 14.80 4.83
N THR A 433 8.83 15.85 5.31
CA THR A 433 10.18 15.75 5.92
C THR A 433 10.24 16.28 7.35
N GLY A 434 9.07 16.60 7.92
CA GLY A 434 8.98 17.23 9.23
C GLY A 434 9.68 18.58 9.30
N HIS A 435 10.00 19.00 10.53
CA HIS A 435 10.69 20.26 10.79
C HIS A 435 12.11 20.19 10.23
N SER A 436 12.39 20.82 9.09
CA SER A 436 13.67 20.66 8.36
C SER A 436 14.18 21.96 7.74
N ASP A 437 13.39 23.03 7.74
CA ASP A 437 13.65 24.28 7.03
C ASP A 437 14.39 25.35 7.84
N ASN A 438 14.83 25.01 9.06
CA ASN A 438 15.49 25.86 10.04
C ASN A 438 14.60 27.01 10.59
N THR A 439 13.28 26.84 10.54
CA THR A 439 12.28 27.82 11.01
C THR A 439 11.26 27.15 11.94
N PRO A 440 11.44 27.24 13.27
CA PRO A 440 12.54 27.89 13.99
C PRO A 440 13.84 27.08 13.98
N ALA A 441 14.97 27.74 14.21
CA ALA A 441 16.30 27.11 14.27
C ALA A 441 16.57 26.37 15.60
N SER A 442 15.65 25.48 15.99
CA SER A 442 15.70 24.71 17.23
C SER A 442 14.83 23.46 17.14
N ALA A 443 15.15 22.45 17.95
CA ALA A 443 14.26 21.31 18.16
C ALA A 443 12.91 21.76 18.74
N LEU A 444 11.86 21.08 18.33
CA LEU A 444 10.47 21.31 18.74
C LEU A 444 9.97 20.13 19.58
N ALA A 445 9.12 20.42 20.56
CA ALA A 445 8.30 19.39 21.20
C ALA A 445 7.26 18.88 20.20
N ALA A 446 6.87 17.61 20.29
CA ALA A 446 5.75 17.09 19.50
C ALA A 446 4.41 17.56 20.08
N SER A 447 3.31 17.16 19.45
CA SER A 447 1.95 17.50 19.88
C SER A 447 1.04 16.27 19.80
N SER A 448 -0.26 16.48 19.94
CA SER A 448 -1.27 15.49 19.57
C SER A 448 -1.32 15.31 18.05
N ASP A 449 -1.70 14.10 17.61
CA ASP A 449 -1.66 13.70 16.19
C ASP A 449 -2.56 14.56 15.27
N ASP A 450 -3.50 15.30 15.84
CA ASP A 450 -4.39 16.24 15.14
C ASP A 450 -3.74 17.60 14.83
N ASP A 451 -2.54 17.87 15.34
CA ASP A 451 -1.73 19.07 15.05
C ASP A 451 -0.33 18.70 14.53
N PRO A 452 -0.22 18.00 13.38
CA PRO A 452 1.04 17.44 12.90
C PRO A 452 2.05 18.49 12.39
N CYS A 453 1.66 19.76 12.25
CA CYS A 453 2.58 20.89 11.96
C CYS A 453 2.94 21.70 13.21
N SER A 454 2.64 21.20 14.41
CA SER A 454 2.85 21.99 15.63
C SER A 454 4.25 22.56 15.72
N GLY A 455 4.36 23.87 15.95
CA GLY A 455 5.62 24.59 16.17
C GLY A 455 6.43 24.94 14.92
N THR A 456 6.07 24.46 13.72
CA THR A 456 6.77 24.83 12.48
C THR A 456 6.31 26.21 11.96
N GLY A 457 5.04 26.55 12.19
CA GLY A 457 4.40 27.75 11.65
C GLY A 457 3.58 27.49 10.37
N GLN A 458 3.53 26.23 9.95
CA GLN A 458 2.76 25.74 8.81
C GLN A 458 1.38 25.29 9.30
N THR A 459 0.47 25.09 8.36
CA THR A 459 -0.88 24.60 8.64
C THR A 459 -1.05 23.28 7.92
N CYS A 460 -1.06 22.19 8.67
CA CYS A 460 -1.38 20.87 8.21
C CYS A 460 -2.15 20.12 9.29
N ASP A 461 -2.95 19.14 8.89
CA ASP A 461 -3.75 18.28 9.75
C ASP A 461 -3.65 16.83 9.27
N THR A 462 -4.54 15.95 9.72
CA THR A 462 -4.52 14.53 9.33
C THR A 462 -4.72 14.32 7.84
N ILE A 463 -5.37 15.25 7.13
CA ILE A 463 -5.72 15.14 5.70
C ILE A 463 -4.91 16.15 4.85
N THR A 464 -4.66 17.34 5.38
CA THR A 464 -3.92 18.39 4.70
C THR A 464 -2.42 18.10 4.76
N TRP A 465 -1.80 17.88 3.60
CA TRP A 465 -0.35 17.65 3.50
C TRP A 465 0.44 18.97 3.50
N ASP A 466 1.60 18.96 4.16
CA ASP A 466 2.64 20.00 4.04
C ASP A 466 4.02 19.32 4.15
N LEU A 467 5.04 19.88 3.50
CA LEU A 467 6.40 19.34 3.56
C LEU A 467 6.95 19.34 5.00
N GLN A 468 6.53 20.29 5.84
CA GLN A 468 6.89 20.40 7.25
C GLN A 468 5.92 19.63 8.18
N LYS A 469 5.02 18.79 7.66
CA LYS A 469 4.23 17.84 8.46
C LYS A 469 5.17 16.90 9.19
N ARG A 470 5.09 16.86 10.52
CA ARG A 470 6.03 16.15 11.42
C ARG A 470 5.62 14.72 11.75
N THR A 471 4.42 14.31 11.32
CA THR A 471 3.91 12.94 11.51
C THR A 471 4.02 12.13 10.23
N HIS A 472 4.29 10.84 10.37
CA HIS A 472 4.09 9.85 9.32
C HIS A 472 3.13 8.77 9.78
N GLU A 473 2.41 8.17 8.84
CA GLU A 473 1.58 7.00 9.07
C GLU A 473 2.30 5.74 8.58
N LEU A 474 2.31 4.72 9.43
CA LEU A 474 2.86 3.39 9.11
C LEU A 474 1.79 2.53 8.43
N LEU A 475 2.20 1.41 7.83
CA LEU A 475 1.30 0.41 7.24
C LEU A 475 0.45 -0.31 8.30
N SER A 476 0.84 -0.21 9.57
CA SER A 476 0.02 -0.64 10.71
C SER A 476 -1.13 0.33 11.03
N GLY A 477 -1.20 1.49 10.38
CA GLY A 477 -2.11 2.60 10.73
C GLY A 477 -1.64 3.43 11.92
N GLU A 478 -0.46 3.11 12.48
CA GLU A 478 0.12 3.85 13.59
C GLU A 478 0.76 5.16 13.13
N VAL A 479 0.67 6.20 13.96
CA VAL A 479 1.31 7.50 13.70
C VAL A 479 2.63 7.59 14.45
N ILE A 480 3.71 7.92 13.73
CA ILE A 480 5.04 8.20 14.29
C ILE A 480 5.44 9.67 14.07
N TRP A 481 6.03 10.28 15.08
CA TRP A 481 6.46 11.69 15.06
C TRP A 481 7.95 11.84 14.83
N ASP A 482 8.31 12.88 14.07
CA ASP A 482 9.67 13.36 13.86
C ASP A 482 10.62 12.23 13.44
N PHE A 483 10.15 11.29 12.62
CA PHE A 483 11.01 10.23 12.05
C PHE A 483 11.96 10.79 10.98
N SER A 484 11.61 11.95 10.43
CA SER A 484 12.48 12.81 9.66
C SER A 484 12.37 14.25 10.16
N GLY A 485 13.49 14.99 10.06
CA GLY A 485 13.56 16.34 10.58
C GLY A 485 13.57 16.36 12.10
N ASN A 486 13.37 17.55 12.67
CA ASN A 486 13.53 17.86 14.07
C ASN A 486 14.93 17.53 14.62
N VAL A 487 15.20 16.34 15.17
CA VAL A 487 16.56 15.92 15.51
C VAL A 487 16.99 14.67 14.75
N GLU A 488 18.23 14.70 14.25
CA GLU A 488 18.86 13.53 13.67
C GLU A 488 19.02 12.47 14.77
N GLU A 489 18.75 11.21 14.47
CA GLU A 489 18.75 10.16 15.49
C GLU A 489 19.96 9.23 15.36
N TRP A 490 20.61 8.94 16.48
CA TRP A 490 21.51 7.79 16.57
C TRP A 490 20.76 6.49 16.33
N ILE A 491 21.38 5.58 15.58
CA ILE A 491 20.94 4.18 15.46
C ILE A 491 22.04 3.24 15.97
N ASP A 492 21.70 2.01 16.33
CA ASP A 492 22.68 0.99 16.76
C ASP A 492 23.41 0.40 15.54
N TRP A 493 24.28 1.22 14.95
CA TRP A 493 25.07 0.82 13.79
C TRP A 493 26.40 1.56 13.73
N GLN A 494 27.47 0.83 13.44
CA GLN A 494 28.80 1.36 13.20
C GLN A 494 29.40 0.64 11.99
N VAL A 495 29.82 1.42 11.00
CA VAL A 495 30.31 0.91 9.71
C VAL A 495 31.76 1.30 9.55
N SER A 496 32.65 0.30 9.38
CA SER A 496 34.05 0.56 9.10
C SER A 496 34.22 1.20 7.73
N GLN A 497 35.29 1.95 7.52
CA GLN A 497 35.51 2.66 6.26
C GLN A 497 35.49 1.74 5.02
N SER A 498 35.95 0.48 5.16
CA SER A 498 35.94 -0.52 4.09
C SER A 498 34.56 -1.08 3.76
N GLU A 499 33.60 -0.98 4.69
CA GLU A 499 32.24 -1.50 4.53
C GLU A 499 31.23 -0.41 4.13
N LYS A 500 31.66 0.83 3.91
CA LYS A 500 30.76 1.91 3.47
C LYS A 500 30.42 1.78 2.00
N ALA A 501 29.13 1.81 1.68
CA ALA A 501 28.66 1.99 0.30
C ALA A 501 29.11 3.34 -0.28
N TYR A 502 29.30 3.41 -1.59
CA TYR A 502 29.71 4.61 -2.33
C TYR A 502 29.26 4.53 -3.80
N ASN A 503 29.46 5.61 -4.56
CA ASN A 503 29.33 5.57 -6.02
C ASN A 503 30.64 5.03 -6.61
N SER A 504 30.58 3.95 -7.38
CA SER A 504 31.72 3.27 -7.99
C SER A 504 32.64 4.22 -8.76
N SER A 505 32.10 5.29 -9.36
CA SER A 505 32.84 6.33 -10.08
C SER A 505 33.69 7.22 -9.17
N ASP A 506 33.35 7.33 -7.88
CA ASP A 506 34.16 8.02 -6.87
C ASP A 506 35.39 7.18 -6.45
N GLY A 507 35.37 5.87 -6.72
CA GLY A 507 36.45 4.93 -6.38
C GLY A 507 36.59 4.58 -4.90
N ALA A 508 35.97 5.33 -3.99
CA ALA A 508 35.88 5.05 -2.56
C ALA A 508 34.76 5.88 -1.91
N ALA A 509 34.40 5.56 -0.65
CA ALA A 509 33.52 6.37 0.18
C ALA A 509 34.10 7.77 0.47
N LEU A 510 33.26 8.80 0.34
CA LEU A 510 33.65 10.21 0.43
C LEU A 510 33.01 10.96 1.60
N GLY A 511 33.66 12.05 2.02
CA GLY A 511 33.17 12.98 3.05
C GLY A 511 32.19 14.03 2.56
N SER A 512 31.47 13.77 1.47
CA SER A 512 30.53 14.70 0.85
C SER A 512 29.18 14.03 0.63
N ILE A 513 28.11 14.82 0.72
CA ILE A 513 26.74 14.36 0.52
C ILE A 513 26.57 13.78 -0.90
N ARG A 514 25.74 12.73 -0.99
CA ARG A 514 25.37 12.03 -2.21
C ARG A 514 23.87 11.75 -2.21
N GLU A 515 23.27 11.78 -3.40
CA GLU A 515 21.92 11.27 -3.62
C GLU A 515 21.89 9.75 -3.57
N TRP A 516 20.75 9.17 -3.23
CA TRP A 516 20.61 7.72 -3.14
C TRP A 516 20.68 7.03 -4.51
N ASN A 517 20.10 7.64 -5.54
CA ASN A 517 20.03 7.10 -6.90
C ASN A 517 21.39 6.95 -7.61
N ILE A 518 22.49 7.43 -7.00
CA ILE A 518 23.84 7.30 -7.54
C ILE A 518 24.75 6.36 -6.74
N ILE A 519 24.26 5.77 -5.64
CA ILE A 519 25.04 4.81 -4.84
C ILE A 519 24.79 3.40 -5.40
N ASP A 520 25.84 2.80 -5.95
CA ASP A 520 25.76 1.58 -6.76
C ASP A 520 26.69 0.46 -6.26
N THR A 521 27.36 0.65 -5.12
CA THR A 521 28.17 -0.40 -4.47
C THR A 521 27.50 -0.91 -3.20
N GLU A 522 27.60 -2.20 -2.94
CA GLU A 522 27.21 -2.83 -1.69
C GLU A 522 28.41 -3.49 -0.99
N THR A 523 28.27 -3.71 0.30
CA THR A 523 29.24 -4.45 1.13
C THR A 523 28.51 -5.47 2.00
N SER A 524 29.25 -6.27 2.76
CA SER A 524 28.63 -7.27 3.63
C SER A 524 27.81 -6.62 4.75
N LEU A 525 28.24 -5.45 5.24
CA LEU A 525 27.55 -4.73 6.29
C LEU A 525 26.52 -3.73 5.73
N MET A 526 26.74 -3.19 4.52
CA MET A 526 25.83 -2.29 3.81
C MET A 526 25.34 -2.92 2.50
N PRO A 527 24.46 -3.93 2.53
CA PRO A 527 23.70 -4.33 1.34
C PRO A 527 22.69 -3.24 0.96
N PHE A 528 22.23 -3.21 -0.30
CA PHE A 528 21.29 -2.19 -0.75
C PHE A 528 20.01 -2.08 0.10
N SER A 529 19.48 -3.20 0.58
CA SER A 529 18.31 -3.22 1.46
C SER A 529 18.54 -2.51 2.81
N ALA A 530 19.79 -2.34 3.23
CA ALA A 530 20.11 -1.66 4.48
C ALA A 530 20.10 -0.13 4.39
N PHE A 531 19.99 0.46 3.19
CA PHE A 531 20.08 1.92 3.06
C PHE A 531 19.30 2.58 1.91
N LEU A 532 19.02 1.88 0.79
CA LEU A 532 18.29 2.48 -0.32
C LEU A 532 16.79 2.63 -0.02
N PRO A 533 16.05 3.49 -0.75
CA PRO A 533 14.58 3.48 -0.82
C PRO A 533 14.01 2.29 -1.63
N ILE A 534 12.69 2.14 -1.69
CA ILE A 534 11.99 1.17 -2.59
C ILE A 534 12.17 1.63 -4.01
N ASN A 535 11.78 2.87 -4.28
CA ASN A 535 12.00 3.48 -5.56
C ASN A 535 13.39 4.15 -5.58
N ASN A 536 14.36 3.46 -6.18
CA ASN A 536 15.75 3.94 -6.27
C ASN A 536 15.93 5.16 -7.19
N SER A 537 14.90 5.59 -7.92
CA SER A 537 14.94 6.80 -8.75
C SER A 537 14.70 8.07 -7.93
N LEU A 538 14.14 7.93 -6.72
CA LEU A 538 13.88 9.05 -5.82
C LEU A 538 15.18 9.73 -5.38
N THR A 539 15.08 11.05 -5.18
CA THR A 539 16.18 11.90 -4.73
C THR A 539 15.72 12.80 -3.59
N SER A 540 16.62 13.56 -2.98
CA SER A 540 16.32 14.55 -1.95
C SER A 540 15.15 15.50 -2.30
N THR A 541 14.88 15.76 -3.58
CA THR A 541 13.73 16.58 -4.01
C THR A 541 12.38 15.90 -3.75
N ALA A 542 12.36 14.57 -3.66
CA ALA A 542 11.18 13.80 -3.28
C ALA A 542 11.03 13.63 -1.75
N GLY A 543 11.89 14.29 -0.95
CA GLY A 543 11.81 14.24 0.52
C GLY A 543 12.38 12.96 1.14
N ILE A 544 13.06 12.10 0.37
CA ILE A 544 13.65 10.86 0.91
C ILE A 544 14.97 11.09 1.67
N GLY A 545 15.60 12.25 1.49
CA GLY A 545 16.87 12.60 2.13
C GLY A 545 18.10 12.11 1.36
N THR A 546 19.26 12.12 2.03
CA THR A 546 20.57 11.93 1.37
C THR A 546 21.53 11.04 2.16
N TYR A 547 22.64 10.68 1.53
CA TYR A 547 23.70 9.86 2.12
C TYR A 547 25.00 10.65 2.34
N LEU A 548 25.60 10.47 3.51
CA LEU A 548 26.95 10.95 3.83
C LEU A 548 27.78 9.80 4.42
N ALA A 549 28.60 9.16 3.58
CA ALA A 549 29.50 8.09 4.03
C ALA A 549 30.51 8.59 5.09
N GLY A 550 31.08 9.78 4.88
CA GLY A 550 32.06 10.35 5.80
C GLY A 550 33.40 9.61 5.81
N THR A 551 34.39 10.20 6.48
CA THR A 551 35.75 9.62 6.60
C THR A 551 36.04 9.02 7.98
N GLN A 552 35.05 9.04 8.87
CA GLN A 552 35.18 8.51 10.23
C GLN A 552 35.18 6.97 10.21
N ASP A 553 36.06 6.33 11.00
CA ASP A 553 36.23 4.88 11.03
C ASP A 553 36.33 4.33 12.47
N PRO A 554 35.39 3.47 12.92
CA PRO A 554 34.09 3.24 12.29
C PRO A 554 33.23 4.50 12.35
N GLY A 555 32.41 4.71 11.32
CA GLY A 555 31.37 5.73 11.29
C GLY A 555 30.14 5.27 12.03
N ALA A 556 29.71 6.00 13.05
CA ALA A 556 28.47 5.72 13.77
C ALA A 556 27.27 6.26 12.99
N GLY A 557 26.26 5.41 12.79
CA GLY A 557 25.08 5.68 11.99
C GLY A 557 24.13 6.68 12.63
N THR A 558 23.68 7.63 11.83
CA THR A 558 22.68 8.63 12.18
C THR A 558 21.68 8.80 11.05
N ARG A 559 20.40 9.01 11.37
CA ARG A 559 19.33 9.03 10.36
C ARG A 559 18.28 10.14 10.58
N GLY A 560 17.44 10.35 9.56
CA GLY A 560 16.29 11.28 9.59
C GLY A 560 16.61 12.74 9.21
N GLY A 561 17.83 13.20 9.52
CA GLY A 561 18.21 14.62 9.42
C GLY A 561 17.66 15.45 10.58
N ALA A 562 18.03 16.72 10.66
CA ALA A 562 17.61 17.61 11.74
C ALA A 562 16.88 18.84 11.20
N TRP A 563 16.42 19.71 12.11
CA TRP A 563 15.71 20.95 11.81
C TRP A 563 16.42 21.89 10.84
N ASN A 564 17.72 21.74 10.62
CA ASN A 564 18.51 22.57 9.72
C ASN A 564 19.05 21.81 8.50
N SER A 565 18.55 20.62 8.22
CA SER A 565 19.02 19.78 7.11
C SER A 565 18.46 20.20 5.75
N SER A 566 17.38 20.98 5.71
CA SER A 566 16.65 21.36 4.49
C SER A 566 16.32 20.11 3.66
N VAL A 567 16.53 20.15 2.35
CA VAL A 567 16.29 19.02 1.42
C VAL A 567 17.08 17.75 1.77
N ASN A 568 18.11 17.85 2.60
CA ASN A 568 18.88 16.67 3.00
C ASN A 568 18.19 15.85 4.11
N ALA A 569 17.13 16.38 4.73
CA ALA A 569 16.28 15.61 5.63
C ALA A 569 15.42 14.63 4.83
N GLY A 570 15.10 13.51 5.46
CA GLY A 570 14.22 12.50 4.90
C GLY A 570 14.35 11.18 5.65
N ILE A 571 13.35 10.33 5.53
CA ILE A 571 13.26 9.04 6.23
C ILE A 571 14.39 8.07 5.88
N TYR A 572 15.06 8.25 4.73
CA TYR A 572 16.23 7.46 4.34
C TYR A 572 17.57 8.13 4.63
N THR A 573 17.58 9.38 5.10
CA THR A 573 18.83 10.10 5.40
C THR A 573 19.75 9.23 6.23
N LEU A 574 21.00 9.11 5.83
CA LEU A 574 22.02 8.34 6.55
C LEU A 574 23.34 9.10 6.54
N SER A 575 23.88 9.34 7.73
CA SER A 575 25.22 9.86 7.92
C SER A 575 26.06 8.90 8.76
N LEU A 576 27.25 8.58 8.25
CA LEU A 576 28.30 7.77 8.90
C LEU A 576 29.56 8.60 9.16
N ALA A 577 29.41 9.93 9.21
CA ALA A 577 30.52 10.87 9.36
C ALA A 577 30.93 11.14 10.82
N SER A 578 30.16 10.66 11.79
CA SER A 578 30.37 10.97 13.21
C SER A 578 30.98 9.82 14.00
N SER A 579 31.79 10.13 15.00
CA SER A 579 32.23 9.14 15.99
C SER A 579 31.09 8.85 16.98
N SER A 580 31.05 7.64 17.53
CA SER A 580 30.04 7.23 18.53
C SER A 580 30.09 8.04 19.83
N SER A 581 31.17 8.78 20.07
CA SER A 581 31.39 9.67 21.22
C SER A 581 30.99 11.12 21.00
N MET A 582 30.49 11.47 19.82
CA MET A 582 30.08 12.84 19.49
C MET A 582 28.69 13.13 20.05
N GLY A 583 28.49 14.30 20.67
CA GLY A 583 27.17 14.79 21.06
C GLY A 583 26.90 16.13 20.38
N LEU A 584 25.80 16.25 19.63
CA LEU A 584 25.42 17.47 18.91
C LEU A 584 24.03 17.94 19.34
N THR A 585 23.77 19.24 19.31
CA THR A 585 22.44 19.81 19.62
C THR A 585 21.37 19.33 18.66
N THR A 586 21.75 19.03 17.42
CA THR A 586 20.86 18.53 16.37
C THR A 586 20.64 17.03 16.43
N ARG A 587 21.13 16.35 17.47
CA ARG A 587 21.17 14.89 17.52
C ARG A 587 20.58 14.31 18.79
N GLY A 588 19.57 13.47 18.62
CA GLY A 588 18.92 12.69 19.66
C GLY A 588 18.96 11.19 19.36
N PHE A 589 17.91 10.48 19.77
CA PHE A 589 17.77 9.04 19.59
C PHE A 589 16.34 8.59 19.87
N ARG A 590 16.05 7.36 19.45
CA ARG A 590 14.79 6.67 19.71
C ARG A 590 15.07 5.23 20.12
N CYS A 591 14.28 4.75 21.07
CA CYS A 591 14.38 3.37 21.55
C CYS A 591 13.35 2.50 20.82
N ALA A 592 13.74 1.25 20.57
CA ALA A 592 12.88 0.17 20.13
C ALA A 592 12.72 -0.87 21.25
N TYR A 593 11.70 -1.71 21.12
CA TYR A 593 11.36 -2.78 22.05
C TYR A 593 11.05 -4.04 21.25
N SER A 594 11.86 -5.08 21.46
CA SER A 594 11.59 -6.40 20.90
C SER A 594 10.50 -7.08 21.72
N LEU A 595 9.43 -7.50 21.03
CA LEU A 595 8.41 -8.35 21.60
C LEU A 595 9.05 -9.70 21.94
N GLN A 596 8.95 -10.12 23.21
CA GLN A 596 9.53 -11.36 23.71
C GLN A 596 8.61 -12.56 23.50
#